data_AF-A0A4Z0BVN0-F1
#
_entry.id   AF-A0A4Z0BVN0-F1
#
_cell.length_a   1.000
_cell.length_b   1.000
_cell.length_c   1.000
_cell.angle_alpha   90.00
_cell.angle_beta   90.00
_cell.angle_gamma   90.00
#
_symmetry.space_group_name_H-M   'P 1'
#
loop_
_entity.id
_entity.type
_entity.pdbx_description
1 polymer ?
#
loop_
_entity_poly.entity_id
_entity_poly.type
_entity_poly.pdbx_seq_one_letter_code
_entity_poly.pdbx_strand_id
1 'polypeptide(L)'
;MTKKKEDPTWDPVMGAEFHPLRALWEGANPPYPSEQSARWAIRQLQRRLADVGALGLHRGMLFIHMPKLVQVAREHAIEQATKRCVKKDRL
;
A
#
# COMPACT_ATOMS: atom_id res chain seq x y z
N MET A 1 -5.65 -35.52 -5.24
CA MET A 1 -4.84 -34.52 -5.96
C MET A 1 -4.87 -33.21 -5.19
N THR A 2 -3.93 -33.03 -4.26
CA THR A 2 -3.76 -31.77 -3.54
C THR A 2 -3.08 -30.78 -4.47
N LYS A 3 -3.82 -29.75 -4.90
CA LYS A 3 -3.24 -28.63 -5.66
C LYS A 3 -2.16 -28.00 -4.78
N LYS A 4 -0.90 -28.13 -5.19
CA LYS A 4 0.20 -27.33 -4.62
C LYS A 4 -0.20 -25.87 -4.79
N LYS A 5 -0.38 -25.14 -3.69
CA LYS A 5 -0.37 -23.68 -3.72
C LYS A 5 1.01 -23.30 -4.25
N GLU A 6 1.06 -22.80 -5.47
CA GLU A 6 2.26 -22.18 -6.00
C GLU A 6 2.57 -20.99 -5.10
N ASP A 7 3.65 -21.09 -4.34
CA ASP A 7 4.22 -19.94 -3.67
C ASP A 7 4.63 -18.95 -4.76
N PRO A 8 4.16 -17.68 -4.70
CA PRO A 8 4.57 -16.70 -5.69
C PRO A 8 6.07 -16.51 -5.55
N THR A 9 6.83 -17.06 -6.49
CA THR A 9 8.26 -16.86 -6.62
C THR A 9 8.49 -15.36 -6.82
N TRP A 10 8.80 -14.65 -5.74
CA TRP A 10 9.05 -13.21 -5.77
C TRP A 10 10.32 -12.96 -6.58
N ASP A 11 10.21 -12.14 -7.63
CA ASP A 11 11.29 -11.83 -8.58
C ASP A 11 12.49 -11.24 -7.80
N PRO A 12 13.69 -11.85 -7.83
CA PRO A 12 14.83 -11.49 -6.97
C PRO A 12 15.35 -10.05 -7.17
N VAL A 13 14.87 -9.35 -8.18
CA VAL A 13 15.21 -7.94 -8.49
C VAL A 13 14.52 -6.96 -7.53
N MET A 14 13.31 -7.28 -7.10
CA MET A 14 12.56 -6.50 -6.12
C MET A 14 12.78 -7.20 -4.78
N GLY A 15 13.60 -6.60 -3.88
CA GLY A 15 13.90 -7.20 -2.58
C GLY A 15 12.65 -7.68 -1.83
N ALA A 16 12.81 -8.61 -0.87
CA ALA A 16 11.74 -9.39 -0.24
C ALA A 16 10.54 -8.59 0.34
N GLU A 17 10.66 -7.27 0.45
CA GLU A 17 9.66 -6.37 1.03
C GLU A 17 8.73 -5.72 -0.01
N PHE A 18 9.00 -5.91 -1.30
CA PHE A 18 8.15 -5.44 -2.39
C PHE A 18 7.14 -6.50 -2.81
N HIS A 19 5.87 -6.17 -2.64
CA HIS A 19 4.74 -7.03 -2.96
C HIS A 19 3.97 -6.47 -4.16
N PRO A 20 3.38 -7.31 -5.02
CA PRO A 20 2.54 -6.86 -6.10
C PRO A 20 1.35 -6.09 -5.52
N LEU A 21 0.89 -5.08 -6.24
CA LEU A 21 -0.23 -4.24 -5.83
C LEU A 21 -1.45 -5.04 -5.34
N ARG A 22 -1.73 -6.20 -5.95
CA ARG A 22 -2.85 -7.09 -5.57
C ARG A 22 -2.81 -7.61 -4.13
N ALA A 23 -1.64 -7.68 -3.51
CA ALA A 23 -1.48 -8.08 -2.11
C ALA A 23 -2.18 -7.10 -1.13
N LEU A 24 -2.63 -5.94 -1.63
CA LEU A 24 -3.43 -4.99 -0.85
C LEU A 24 -4.88 -5.41 -0.64
N TRP A 25 -5.45 -6.28 -1.48
CA TRP A 25 -6.85 -6.72 -1.39
C TRP A 25 -7.05 -8.23 -1.54
N GLU A 26 -6.00 -8.97 -1.86
CA GLU A 26 -6.00 -10.44 -1.93
C GLU A 26 -5.31 -11.03 -0.69
N GLY A 27 -5.74 -12.22 -0.28
CA GLY A 27 -5.13 -12.98 0.82
C GLY A 27 -6.02 -13.13 2.05
N ALA A 28 -5.46 -13.68 3.12
CA ALA A 28 -6.20 -14.03 4.34
C ALA A 28 -6.55 -12.81 5.21
N ASN A 29 -5.74 -11.75 5.16
CA ASN A 29 -5.96 -10.52 5.94
C ASN A 29 -5.50 -9.29 5.14
N PRO A 30 -6.22 -8.91 4.09
CA PRO A 30 -5.80 -7.81 3.24
C PRO A 30 -5.96 -6.45 3.96
N PRO A 31 -5.03 -5.50 3.75
CA PRO A 31 -5.13 -4.16 4.34
C PRO A 31 -6.29 -3.34 3.79
N TYR A 32 -6.82 -3.68 2.61
CA TYR A 32 -7.98 -3.02 2.01
C TYR A 32 -9.06 -4.06 1.64
N PRO A 33 -10.35 -3.70 1.75
CA PRO A 33 -11.45 -4.63 1.52
C PRO A 33 -11.71 -4.95 0.04
N SER A 34 -11.16 -4.16 -0.89
CA SER A 34 -11.35 -4.35 -2.33
C SER A 34 -10.23 -3.70 -3.16
N GLU A 35 -10.06 -4.14 -4.41
CA GLU A 35 -9.15 -3.51 -5.37
C GLU A 35 -9.40 -2.01 -5.49
N GLN A 36 -10.67 -1.62 -5.60
CA GLN A 36 -11.06 -0.22 -5.77
C GLN A 36 -10.62 0.62 -4.58
N SER A 37 -10.79 0.09 -3.36
CA SER A 37 -10.36 0.75 -2.12
C SER A 37 -8.84 0.92 -2.07
N ALA A 38 -8.11 -0.13 -2.42
CA ALA A 38 -6.65 -0.10 -2.49
C ALA A 38 -6.15 0.92 -3.52
N ARG A 39 -6.69 0.90 -4.74
CA ARG A 39 -6.29 1.84 -5.80
C ARG A 39 -6.64 3.28 -5.44
N TRP A 40 -7.78 3.51 -4.80
CA TRP A 40 -8.14 4.84 -4.30
C TRP A 40 -7.14 5.33 -3.25
N ALA A 41 -6.81 4.49 -2.25
CA ALA A 41 -5.83 4.84 -1.21
C ALA A 41 -4.45 5.15 -1.79
N ILE A 42 -3.97 4.33 -2.73
CA ILE A 42 -2.69 4.57 -3.42
C ILE A 42 -2.73 5.89 -4.20
N ARG A 43 -3.83 6.22 -4.90
CA ARG A 43 -3.95 7.51 -5.60
C ARG A 43 -3.87 8.70 -4.64
N GLN A 44 -4.50 8.63 -3.46
CA GLN A 44 -4.44 9.70 -2.46
C GLN A 44 -3.01 9.94 -1.94
N LEU A 45 -2.21 8.87 -1.86
CA LEU A 45 -0.88 8.91 -1.26
C LEU A 45 0.25 8.84 -2.30
N GLN A 46 -0.08 8.81 -3.60
CA GLN A 46 0.84 8.41 -4.67
C GLN A 46 2.17 9.18 -4.63
N ARG A 47 2.09 10.50 -4.50
CA ARG A 47 3.29 11.35 -4.46
C ARG A 47 4.17 11.03 -3.25
N ARG A 48 3.58 10.94 -2.06
CA ARG A 48 4.32 10.59 -0.83
C ARG A 48 4.94 9.20 -0.91
N LEU A 49 4.20 8.24 -1.46
CA LEU A 49 4.69 6.89 -1.67
C LEU A 49 5.84 6.84 -2.69
N ALA A 50 5.80 7.66 -3.73
CA ALA A 50 6.93 7.80 -4.66
C ALA A 50 8.14 8.46 -3.98
N ASP A 51 7.93 9.53 -3.22
CA ASP A 51 8.99 10.30 -2.56
C ASP A 51 9.82 9.44 -1.57
N VAL A 52 9.17 8.50 -0.87
CA VAL A 52 9.86 7.57 0.06
C VAL A 52 10.36 6.30 -0.62
N GLY A 53 10.15 6.13 -1.93
CA GLY A 53 10.48 4.91 -2.66
C GLY A 53 9.69 3.69 -2.17
N ALA A 54 8.39 3.87 -1.91
CA ALA A 54 7.45 2.79 -1.58
C ALA A 54 6.80 2.15 -2.82
N LEU A 55 6.94 2.78 -3.98
CA LEU A 55 6.40 2.28 -5.26
C LEU A 55 7.55 1.77 -6.12
N GLY A 56 7.35 0.59 -6.73
CA GLY A 56 8.26 0.02 -7.72
C GLY A 56 7.52 -0.37 -8.99
N LEU A 57 8.16 -0.21 -10.15
CA LEU A 57 7.62 -0.67 -11.43
C LEU A 57 8.59 -1.69 -12.04
N HIS A 58 8.12 -2.91 -12.29
CA HIS A 58 8.92 -3.95 -12.95
C HIS A 58 8.06 -4.72 -13.94
N ARG A 59 8.54 -4.85 -15.19
CA ARG A 59 7.83 -5.56 -16.28
C ARG A 59 6.35 -5.11 -16.44
N GLY A 60 6.08 -3.82 -16.27
CA GLY A 60 4.73 -3.25 -16.36
C GLY A 60 3.83 -3.52 -15.14
N MET A 61 4.33 -4.22 -14.11
CA MET A 61 3.60 -4.47 -12.87
C MET A 61 4.02 -3.49 -11.77
N LEU A 62 3.04 -2.97 -11.04
CA LEU A 62 3.27 -2.13 -9.88
C LEU A 62 3.50 -2.99 -8.63
N PHE A 63 4.58 -2.68 -7.94
CA PHE A 63 4.97 -3.25 -6.65
C PHE A 63 4.93 -2.18 -5.57
N ILE A 64 4.68 -2.62 -4.35
CA ILE A 64 4.56 -1.78 -3.17
C ILE A 64 5.41 -2.35 -2.06
N HIS A 65 6.19 -1.46 -1.45
CA HIS A 65 6.91 -1.72 -0.23
C HIS A 65 5.97 -1.60 0.97
N MET A 66 5.55 -2.72 1.56
CA MET A 66 4.49 -2.73 2.59
C MET A 66 4.86 -1.91 3.85
N PRO A 67 6.07 -2.03 4.44
CA PRO A 67 6.46 -1.21 5.59
C PRO A 67 6.33 0.31 5.36
N LYS A 68 6.80 0.81 4.21
CA LYS A 68 6.74 2.24 3.87
C LYS A 68 5.31 2.69 3.58
N LEU A 69 4.47 1.84 2.97
CA LEU A 69 3.05 2.14 2.78
C LEU A 69 2.37 2.40 4.13
N VAL A 70 2.59 1.51 5.10
CA VAL A 70 1.99 1.62 6.45
C VAL A 70 2.46 2.91 7.14
N GLN A 71 3.75 3.24 7.02
CA GLN A 71 4.30 4.49 7.55
C GLN A 71 3.59 5.71 6.96
N VAL A 72 3.56 5.82 5.61
CA VAL A 72 2.94 6.97 4.92
C VAL A 72 1.45 7.07 5.23
N ALA A 73 0.74 5.94 5.28
CA ALA A 73 -0.68 5.90 5.61
C ALA A 73 -0.94 6.38 7.05
N ARG A 74 -0.10 5.98 8.00
CA ARG A 74 -0.19 6.41 9.40
C ARG A 74 0.06 7.91 9.54
N GLU A 75 1.13 8.42 8.95
CA GLU A 75 1.46 9.85 8.97
C GLU A 75 0.31 10.67 8.36
N HIS A 76 -0.23 10.21 7.22
CA HIS A 76 -1.38 10.86 6.60
C HIS A 76 -2.63 10.86 7.49
N ALA A 77 -2.93 9.74 8.16
CA ALA A 77 -4.06 9.65 9.08
C ALA A 77 -3.93 10.64 10.25
N ILE A 78 -2.73 10.74 10.83
CA ILE A 78 -2.43 11.71 11.90
C ILE A 78 -2.66 13.14 11.39
N GLU A 79 -2.10 13.51 10.24
CA GLU A 79 -2.28 14.84 9.67
C GLU A 79 -3.76 15.19 9.43
N GLN A 80 -4.55 14.26 8.90
CA GLN A 80 -5.97 14.47 8.66
C GLN A 80 -6.75 14.64 9.98
N ALA A 81 -6.40 13.87 11.02
CA ALA A 81 -6.99 14.02 12.34
C ALA A 81 -6.64 15.40 12.94
N THR A 82 -5.38 15.81 12.90
CA THR A 82 -4.93 17.12 13.40
C THR A 82 -5.65 18.27 12.71
N LYS A 83 -5.78 18.22 11.37
CA LYS A 83 -6.52 19.24 10.60
C LYS A 83 -7.99 19.34 11.03
N ARG A 84 -8.63 18.22 11.36
CA ARG A 84 -10.02 18.21 11.85
C ARG A 84 -10.16 18.81 13.24
N CYS A 85 -9.23 18.52 14.15
CA CYS A 85 -9.23 19.10 15.50
C CYS A 85 -9.07 20.62 15.45
N VAL A 86 -8.08 21.14 14.71
CA VAL A 86 -7.86 22.59 14.58
C VAL A 86 -9.06 23.32 13.96
N LYS A 87 -9.79 22.67 13.05
CA LYS A 87 -11.01 23.24 12.45
C LYS A 87 -12.17 23.30 13.46
N LYS A 88 -12.26 22.34 14.37
CA LYS A 88 -13.31 22.28 15.40
C LYS A 88 -13.13 23.39 16.45
N ASP A 89 -11.89 23.74 16.78
CA ASP A 89 -11.59 24.80 17.78
C ASP A 89 -11.79 26.23 17.23
N ARG A 90 -12.11 26.38 15.93
CA ARG A 90 -12.36 27.67 15.26
C ARG A 90 -13.85 27.95 14.97
N LEU A 91 -14.75 27.05 15.36
CA LEU A 91 -16.21 27.18 15.24
C LEU A 91 -16.81 27.49 16.61
#